data_AF-A0A6J8CS50-F1
#
_entry.id   AF-A0A6J8CS50-F1
#
_cell.length_a   1.000
_cell.length_b   1.000
_cell.length_c   1.000
_cell.angle_alpha   90.00
_cell.angle_beta   90.00
_cell.angle_gamma   90.00
#
_symmetry.space_group_name_H-M   'P 1'
#
loop_
_entity.id
_entity.type
_entity.pdbx_description
1 polymer ?
#
loop_
_entity_poly.entity_id
_entity_poly.type
_entity_poly.pdbx_seq_one_letter_code
_entity_poly.pdbx_strand_id
1 'polypeptide(L)'
;MKTVPSNIYLVRLACKFSISVFPDYIIHLGLDTQEYMNIEHQYAPNGIQSIMFMAMVQWKKNMEVKLIRPSLQHIADALDAVKMNKHFLCQQNIERFGTQESESKISESRLQSPVEDEVLRDLPKHIGNCVIHLGIELGLTVEDIEAAMYNYPKDMYSQIDYILHKWKTTSRAPMVFTLMKALQHVKSGGMSYLCEKYNVCAQDKV
;
A
#
# COMPACT_ATOMS: atom_id res chain seq x y z
N MET A 1 15.03 18.98 -7.07
CA MET A 1 15.63 18.01 -6.12
C MET A 1 15.27 16.59 -6.58
N LYS A 2 16.26 15.69 -6.72
CA LYS A 2 16.02 14.28 -7.05
C LYS A 2 15.61 13.53 -5.76
N THR A 3 14.34 13.64 -5.40
CA THR A 3 13.77 12.94 -4.23
C THR A 3 13.62 11.46 -4.55
N VAL A 4 14.08 10.59 -3.64
CA VAL A 4 13.92 9.13 -3.75
C VAL A 4 12.46 8.78 -3.40
N PRO A 5 11.72 8.02 -4.23
CA PRO A 5 10.36 7.61 -3.90
C PRO A 5 10.36 6.62 -2.71
N SER A 6 9.45 6.85 -1.75
CA SER A 6 9.17 5.92 -0.66
C SER A 6 8.28 4.76 -1.15
N ASN A 7 8.24 3.65 -0.41
CA ASN A 7 7.39 2.52 -0.80
C ASN A 7 5.90 2.87 -0.74
N ILE A 8 5.47 3.68 0.24
CA ILE A 8 4.10 4.24 0.30
C ILE A 8 3.80 5.04 -0.97
N TYR A 9 4.74 5.84 -1.46
CA TYR A 9 4.56 6.57 -2.71
C TYR A 9 4.39 5.62 -3.90
N LEU A 10 5.24 4.58 -4.00
CA LEU A 10 5.15 3.59 -5.08
C LEU A 10 3.85 2.79 -5.03
N VAL A 11 3.36 2.43 -3.84
CA VAL A 11 2.10 1.68 -3.69
C VAL A 11 0.91 2.52 -4.16
N ARG A 12 0.87 3.80 -3.77
CA ARG A 12 -0.20 4.74 -4.18
C ARG A 12 -0.15 5.05 -5.67
N LEU A 13 1.06 5.13 -6.22
CA LEU A 13 1.29 5.23 -7.66
C LEU A 13 0.72 3.99 -8.38
N ALA A 14 1.04 2.78 -7.90
CA ALA A 14 0.53 1.51 -8.47
C ALA A 14 -1.00 1.46 -8.52
N CYS A 15 -1.67 1.85 -7.43
CA CYS A 15 -3.12 1.81 -7.31
C CYS A 15 -3.88 2.66 -8.34
N LYS A 16 -3.19 3.53 -9.09
CA LYS A 16 -3.82 4.45 -10.03
C LYS A 16 -3.56 4.09 -11.49
N PHE A 17 -2.69 3.11 -11.77
CA PHE A 17 -2.49 2.63 -13.13
C PHE A 17 -3.62 1.72 -13.58
N SER A 18 -3.99 1.83 -14.85
CA SER A 18 -4.77 0.79 -15.52
C SER A 18 -3.88 -0.40 -15.84
N ILE A 19 -4.45 -1.59 -15.74
CA ILE A 19 -3.76 -2.88 -15.97
C ILE A 19 -3.06 -2.93 -17.34
N SER A 20 -3.68 -2.36 -18.37
CA SER A 20 -3.17 -2.41 -19.74
C SER A 20 -1.94 -1.56 -20.02
N VAL A 21 -1.63 -0.55 -19.18
CA VAL A 21 -0.58 0.45 -19.46
C VAL A 21 0.65 0.22 -18.57
N PHE A 22 0.47 -0.46 -17.44
CA PHE A 22 1.52 -0.64 -16.46
C PHE A 22 2.75 -1.43 -16.98
N PRO A 23 2.60 -2.52 -17.77
CA PRO A 23 3.76 -3.24 -18.30
C PRO A 23 4.67 -2.35 -19.16
N ASP A 24 4.09 -1.53 -20.04
CA ASP A 24 4.88 -0.60 -20.87
C ASP A 24 5.58 0.45 -20.01
N TYR A 25 4.91 0.95 -18.97
CA TYR A 25 5.49 1.91 -18.03
C TYR A 25 6.70 1.34 -17.29
N ILE A 26 6.63 0.09 -16.80
CA ILE A 26 7.73 -0.49 -16.03
C ILE A 26 8.95 -0.82 -16.91
N ILE A 27 8.71 -1.16 -18.18
CA ILE A 27 9.77 -1.30 -19.19
C ILE A 27 10.45 0.05 -19.44
N HIS A 28 9.69 1.14 -19.57
CA HIS A 28 10.24 2.50 -19.70
C HIS A 28 11.01 2.98 -18.46
N LEU A 29 10.65 2.49 -17.27
CA LEU A 29 11.44 2.68 -16.06
C LEU A 29 12.79 1.93 -16.10
N GLY A 30 12.93 0.94 -16.99
CA GLY A 30 14.15 0.16 -17.19
C GLY A 30 14.15 -1.18 -16.45
N LEU A 31 12.98 -1.72 -16.11
CA LEU A 31 12.84 -3.11 -15.68
C LEU A 31 12.82 -4.03 -16.92
N ASP A 32 13.56 -5.13 -16.87
CA ASP A 32 13.56 -6.09 -17.96
C ASP A 32 12.24 -6.86 -18.06
N THR A 33 11.89 -7.31 -19.27
CA THR A 33 10.64 -8.06 -19.51
C THR A 33 10.60 -9.39 -18.75
N GLN A 34 11.73 -10.10 -18.68
CA GLN A 34 11.81 -11.36 -17.93
C GLN A 34 11.67 -11.11 -16.42
N GLU A 35 12.25 -10.02 -15.90
CA GLU A 35 12.07 -9.62 -14.51
C GLU A 35 10.60 -9.35 -14.19
N TYR A 36 9.90 -8.61 -15.06
CA TYR A 36 8.47 -8.37 -14.90
C TYR A 36 7.66 -9.68 -14.89
N MET A 37 7.92 -10.60 -15.82
CA MET A 37 7.23 -11.90 -15.88
C MET A 37 7.46 -12.74 -14.61
N ASN A 38 8.67 -12.71 -14.06
CA ASN A 38 8.99 -13.41 -12.81
C ASN A 38 8.18 -12.84 -11.63
N ILE A 39 8.06 -11.50 -11.56
CA ILE A 39 7.24 -10.83 -10.55
C ILE A 39 5.77 -11.17 -10.74
N GLU A 40 5.26 -11.12 -11.97
CA GLU A 40 3.88 -11.49 -12.26
C GLU A 40 3.60 -12.93 -11.80
N HIS A 41 4.48 -13.88 -12.13
CA HIS A 41 4.33 -15.28 -11.69
C HIS A 41 4.31 -15.41 -10.15
N GLN A 42 5.21 -14.71 -9.46
CA GLN A 42 5.35 -14.80 -8.01
C GLN A 42 4.20 -14.11 -7.26
N TYR A 43 3.73 -12.98 -7.75
CA TYR A 43 2.80 -12.10 -7.02
C TYR A 43 1.36 -12.09 -7.57
N ALA A 44 1.08 -12.75 -8.70
CA ALA A 44 -0.27 -12.86 -9.27
C ALA A 44 -1.37 -13.30 -8.29
N PRO A 45 -1.14 -14.25 -7.36
CA PRO A 45 -2.16 -14.62 -6.38
C PRO A 45 -2.62 -13.47 -5.48
N ASN A 46 -1.85 -12.39 -5.37
CA ASN A 46 -2.11 -11.22 -4.52
C ASN A 46 -2.79 -10.07 -5.28
N GLY A 47 -3.22 -10.31 -6.52
CA GLY A 47 -3.88 -9.33 -7.36
C GLY A 47 -2.92 -8.43 -8.14
N ILE A 48 -3.48 -7.71 -9.11
CA ILE A 48 -2.70 -6.96 -10.09
C ILE A 48 -1.93 -5.79 -9.46
N GLN A 49 -2.52 -5.10 -8.48
CA GLN A 49 -1.86 -3.97 -7.83
C GLN A 49 -0.59 -4.41 -7.07
N SER A 50 -0.60 -5.65 -6.55
CA SER A 50 0.56 -6.25 -5.91
C SER A 50 1.70 -6.49 -6.89
N ILE A 51 1.39 -7.01 -8.09
CA ILE A 51 2.35 -7.15 -9.18
C ILE A 51 2.93 -5.78 -9.53
N MET A 52 2.08 -4.76 -9.70
CA MET A 52 2.52 -3.41 -10.07
C MET A 52 3.48 -2.81 -9.03
N PHE A 53 3.12 -2.90 -7.76
CA PHE A 53 3.98 -2.41 -6.68
C PHE A 53 5.33 -3.15 -6.65
N MET A 54 5.32 -4.49 -6.72
CA MET A 54 6.55 -5.28 -6.65
C MET A 54 7.47 -5.03 -7.84
N ALA A 55 6.91 -4.77 -9.03
CA ALA A 55 7.68 -4.36 -10.19
C ALA A 55 8.38 -3.00 -9.99
N MET A 56 7.69 -2.02 -9.38
CA MET A 56 8.31 -0.75 -9.01
C MET A 56 9.38 -0.88 -7.91
N VAL A 57 9.19 -1.79 -6.95
CA VAL A 57 10.21 -2.10 -5.94
C VAL A 57 11.44 -2.74 -6.60
N GLN A 58 11.25 -3.69 -7.52
CA GLN A 58 12.34 -4.34 -8.23
C GLN A 58 13.12 -3.33 -9.08
N TRP A 59 12.43 -2.45 -9.79
CA TRP A 59 13.07 -1.34 -10.51
C TRP A 59 13.97 -0.50 -9.59
N LYS A 60 13.45 -0.12 -8.42
CA LYS A 60 14.20 0.67 -7.44
C LYS A 60 15.45 -0.06 -6.96
N LYS A 61 15.33 -1.36 -6.61
CA LYS A 61 16.46 -2.22 -6.24
C LYS A 61 17.50 -2.30 -7.35
N ASN A 62 17.07 -2.48 -8.61
CA ASN A 62 17.97 -2.56 -9.76
C ASN A 62 18.76 -1.25 -9.98
N MET A 63 18.14 -0.09 -9.76
CA MET A 63 18.84 1.20 -9.80
C MET A 63 19.91 1.28 -8.72
N GLU A 64 19.58 0.90 -7.48
CA GLU A 64 20.51 0.90 -6.36
C GLU A 64 21.72 -0.03 -6.59
N VAL A 65 21.49 -1.24 -7.14
CA VAL A 65 22.55 -2.18 -7.53
C VAL A 65 23.45 -1.60 -8.62
N LYS A 66 22.88 -0.87 -9.58
CA LYS A 66 23.62 -0.16 -10.64
C LYS A 66 24.29 1.13 -10.15
N LEU A 67 24.22 1.43 -8.85
CA LEU A 67 24.72 2.67 -8.24
C LEU A 67 24.08 3.95 -8.81
N ILE A 68 22.88 3.82 -9.38
CA ILE A 68 22.06 4.93 -9.88
C ILE A 68 21.05 5.28 -8.80
N ARG A 69 20.99 6.55 -8.39
CA ARG A 69 20.01 6.98 -7.40
C ARG A 69 18.59 7.00 -8.00
N PRO A 70 17.63 6.19 -7.53
CA PRO A 70 16.24 6.25 -7.99
C PRO A 70 15.63 7.60 -7.64
N SER A 71 14.78 8.14 -8.52
CA SER A 71 14.23 9.49 -8.33
C SER A 71 12.84 9.64 -8.95
N LEU A 72 12.07 10.60 -8.43
CA LEU A 72 10.79 11.00 -9.02
C LEU A 72 10.91 11.46 -10.48
N GLN A 73 12.08 11.93 -10.93
CA GLN A 73 12.30 12.31 -12.32
C GLN A 73 12.22 11.11 -13.25
N HIS A 74 12.81 9.97 -12.88
CA HIS A 74 12.72 8.74 -13.69
C HIS A 74 11.26 8.28 -13.84
N ILE A 75 10.46 8.43 -12.78
CA ILE A 75 9.02 8.16 -12.79
C ILE A 75 8.29 9.11 -13.75
N ALA A 76 8.61 10.41 -13.70
CA ALA A 76 8.03 11.40 -14.60
C ALA A 76 8.39 11.14 -16.06
N ASP A 77 9.65 10.83 -16.35
CA ASP A 77 10.13 10.53 -17.71
C ASP A 77 9.44 9.29 -18.29
N ALA A 78 9.26 8.24 -17.47
CA ALA A 78 8.55 7.03 -17.89
C ALA A 78 7.05 7.29 -18.12
N LEU A 79 6.41 8.08 -17.25
CA LEU A 79 5.00 8.50 -17.43
C LEU A 79 4.81 9.29 -18.74
N ASP A 80 5.75 10.18 -19.06
CA ASP A 80 5.75 10.95 -20.30
C ASP A 80 5.91 10.04 -21.53
N ALA A 81 6.78 9.02 -21.44
CA ALA A 81 7.00 8.07 -22.52
C ALA A 81 5.74 7.25 -22.86
N VAL A 82 4.97 6.83 -21.85
CA VAL A 82 3.68 6.14 -22.06
C VAL A 82 2.50 7.08 -22.25
N LYS A 83 2.75 8.38 -22.42
CA LYS A 83 1.74 9.43 -22.62
C LYS A 83 0.66 9.45 -21.54
N MET A 84 1.02 9.10 -20.31
CA MET A 84 0.10 9.21 -19.17
C MET A 84 0.02 10.65 -18.69
N ASN A 85 -1.18 11.05 -18.27
CA ASN A 85 -1.50 12.45 -18.00
C ASN A 85 -0.60 13.03 -16.88
N LYS A 86 0.18 14.08 -17.17
CA LYS A 86 1.06 14.80 -16.21
C LYS A 86 0.32 15.26 -14.95
N HIS A 87 -1.00 15.45 -15.05
CA HIS A 87 -1.88 15.70 -13.90
C HIS A 87 -1.78 14.63 -12.81
N PHE A 88 -1.34 13.41 -13.12
CA PHE A 88 -1.16 12.33 -12.15
C PHE A 88 -0.19 12.70 -11.03
N LEU A 89 0.98 13.23 -11.38
CA LEU A 89 1.99 13.69 -10.42
C LEU A 89 1.52 14.94 -9.66
N CYS A 90 0.76 15.81 -10.33
CA CYS A 90 0.15 16.99 -9.70
C CYS A 90 -0.94 16.62 -8.70
N GLN A 91 -1.83 15.67 -9.02
CA GLN A 91 -2.85 15.15 -8.10
C GLN A 91 -2.21 14.51 -6.86
N GLN A 92 -1.11 13.76 -7.03
CA GLN A 92 -0.41 13.19 -5.87
C GLN A 92 0.34 14.23 -5.05
N ASN A 93 0.90 15.29 -5.66
CA ASN A 93 1.46 16.41 -4.89
C ASN A 93 0.35 17.20 -4.17
N ILE A 94 -0.85 17.31 -4.76
CA ILE A 94 -2.03 17.86 -4.08
C ILE A 94 -2.53 16.92 -2.98
N GLU A 95 -2.46 15.59 -3.11
CA GLU A 95 -2.74 14.66 -1.99
C GLU A 95 -1.63 14.71 -0.91
N ARG A 96 -0.37 15.01 -1.28
CA ARG A 96 0.76 15.18 -0.34
C ARG A 96 0.78 16.52 0.40
N PHE A 97 0.21 17.57 -0.18
CA PHE A 97 0.27 18.94 0.34
C PHE A 97 -1.10 19.62 0.52
N GLY A 98 -2.19 19.02 0.03
CA GLY A 98 -3.48 19.66 -0.20
C GLY A 98 -4.69 18.94 0.36
N THR A 99 -4.52 17.90 1.18
CA THR A 99 -5.54 17.54 2.17
C THR A 99 -5.03 17.93 3.55
N GLN A 100 -5.30 19.18 3.92
CA GLN A 100 -5.90 19.41 5.24
C GLN A 100 -7.14 18.51 5.26
N GLU A 101 -6.98 17.26 5.71
CA GLU A 101 -8.13 16.42 6.01
C GLU A 101 -8.98 17.22 6.99
N SER A 102 -10.23 17.50 6.60
CA SER A 102 -11.19 18.05 7.54
C SER A 102 -11.24 17.08 8.71
N GLU A 103 -10.74 17.51 9.85
CA GLU A 103 -10.85 16.79 11.12
C GLU A 103 -12.35 16.65 11.42
N SER A 104 -12.94 15.54 10.97
CA SER A 104 -14.24 15.12 11.45
C SER A 104 -14.05 14.82 12.93
N LYS A 105 -14.61 15.68 13.79
CA LYS A 105 -14.66 15.57 15.25
C LYS A 105 -15.45 14.33 15.67
N ILE A 106 -14.88 13.15 15.42
CA ILE A 106 -15.35 11.90 15.99
C ILE A 106 -14.60 11.73 17.31
N SER A 107 -15.31 11.38 18.40
CA SER A 107 -14.75 11.42 19.75
C SER A 107 -13.37 10.72 19.82
N GLU A 108 -12.32 11.49 20.04
CA GLU A 108 -10.94 11.11 19.75
C GLU A 108 -10.40 9.97 20.64
N SER A 109 -10.98 9.75 21.82
CA SER A 109 -10.40 8.82 22.80
C SER A 109 -10.34 7.36 22.34
N ARG A 110 -11.35 6.87 21.60
CA ARG A 110 -11.40 5.48 21.10
C ARG A 110 -10.54 5.26 19.85
N LEU A 111 -10.26 6.30 19.10
CA LEU A 111 -9.40 6.21 17.92
C LEU A 111 -7.91 6.24 18.31
N GLN A 112 -7.59 6.92 19.40
CA GLN A 112 -6.25 6.98 19.98
C GLN A 112 -5.91 5.77 20.87
N SER A 113 -6.87 4.89 21.15
CA SER A 113 -6.58 3.67 21.93
C SER A 113 -5.78 2.64 21.09
N PRO A 114 -4.93 1.83 21.73
CA PRO A 114 -4.30 0.69 21.07
C PRO A 114 -5.33 -0.29 20.50
N VAL A 115 -4.99 -0.95 19.40
CA VAL A 115 -5.85 -1.99 18.80
C VAL A 115 -5.83 -3.26 19.65
N GLU A 116 -7.01 -3.77 19.97
CA GLU A 116 -7.21 -5.00 20.75
C GLU A 116 -6.82 -6.24 19.93
N ASP A 117 -6.28 -7.28 20.57
CA ASP A 117 -5.89 -8.52 19.88
C ASP A 117 -7.07 -9.24 19.24
N GLU A 118 -8.26 -9.15 19.85
CA GLU A 118 -9.50 -9.68 19.27
C GLU A 118 -9.79 -9.04 17.91
N VAL A 119 -9.64 -7.73 17.81
CA VAL A 119 -9.82 -7.00 16.55
C VAL A 119 -8.84 -7.49 15.50
N LEU A 120 -7.56 -7.69 15.86
CA LEU A 120 -6.57 -8.19 14.91
C LEU A 120 -6.80 -9.63 14.45
N ARG A 121 -7.38 -10.48 15.31
CA ARG A 121 -7.73 -11.87 14.93
C ARG A 121 -8.93 -11.95 14.00
N ASP A 122 -9.91 -11.06 14.16
CA ASP A 122 -11.15 -11.10 13.36
C ASP A 122 -11.05 -10.29 12.06
N LEU A 123 -10.29 -9.20 12.07
CA LEU A 123 -10.14 -8.29 10.94
C LEU A 123 -9.69 -8.98 9.61
N PRO A 124 -8.81 -10.01 9.58
CA PRO A 124 -8.46 -10.73 8.36
C PRO A 124 -9.66 -11.29 7.59
N LYS A 125 -10.78 -11.60 8.27
CA LYS A 125 -12.03 -12.09 7.66
C LYS A 125 -12.72 -11.04 6.78
N HIS A 126 -12.36 -9.75 6.95
CA HIS A 126 -13.05 -8.61 6.35
C HIS A 126 -12.19 -7.85 5.32
N ILE A 127 -10.88 -8.11 5.26
CA ILE A 127 -9.93 -7.30 4.48
C ILE A 127 -9.79 -7.77 3.03
N GLY A 128 -9.98 -9.06 2.76
CA GLY A 128 -9.73 -9.62 1.43
C GLY A 128 -8.25 -9.58 1.03
N ASN A 129 -7.98 -9.62 -0.27
CA ASN A 129 -6.62 -9.79 -0.81
C ASN A 129 -5.87 -8.46 -0.95
N CYS A 130 -5.21 -8.02 0.11
CA CYS A 130 -4.44 -6.77 0.06
C CYS A 130 -3.21 -6.77 1.00
N VAL A 131 -2.63 -7.94 1.27
CA VAL A 131 -1.52 -8.12 2.22
C VAL A 131 -0.37 -7.15 1.99
N ILE A 132 0.06 -7.00 0.75
CA ILE A 132 1.18 -6.11 0.38
C ILE A 132 0.80 -4.64 0.65
N HIS A 133 -0.34 -4.18 0.16
CA HIS A 133 -0.78 -2.79 0.34
C HIS A 133 -0.96 -2.43 1.82
N LEU A 134 -1.58 -3.34 2.57
CA LEU A 134 -1.80 -3.17 4.01
C LEU A 134 -0.47 -3.11 4.76
N GLY A 135 0.46 -4.03 4.50
CA GLY A 135 1.77 -4.02 5.13
C GLY A 135 2.52 -2.70 4.91
N ILE A 136 2.50 -2.19 3.67
CA ILE A 136 3.16 -0.92 3.34
C ILE A 136 2.49 0.29 3.99
N GLU A 137 1.16 0.39 3.98
CA GLU A 137 0.44 1.51 4.62
C GLU A 137 0.58 1.46 6.16
N LEU A 138 0.79 0.27 6.74
CA LEU A 138 1.13 0.10 8.15
C LEU A 138 2.61 0.37 8.46
N GLY A 139 3.43 0.68 7.46
CA GLY A 139 4.84 1.02 7.61
C GLY A 139 5.78 -0.18 7.77
N LEU A 140 5.33 -1.40 7.45
CA LEU A 140 6.18 -2.58 7.43
C LEU A 140 7.14 -2.58 6.23
N THR A 141 8.23 -3.33 6.36
CA THR A 141 9.22 -3.46 5.30
C THR A 141 8.76 -4.45 4.24
N VAL A 142 9.37 -4.40 3.04
CA VAL A 142 9.12 -5.41 2.00
C VAL A 142 9.51 -6.81 2.49
N GLU A 143 10.57 -6.89 3.31
CA GLU A 143 11.04 -8.14 3.91
C GLU A 143 10.01 -8.76 4.87
N ASP A 144 9.36 -7.93 5.70
CA ASP A 144 8.28 -8.40 6.59
C ASP A 144 7.09 -8.96 5.78
N ILE A 145 6.78 -8.32 4.65
CA ILE A 145 5.68 -8.74 3.77
C ILE A 145 6.03 -10.04 3.03
N GLU A 146 7.24 -10.15 2.49
CA GLU A 146 7.72 -11.36 1.84
C GLU A 146 7.81 -12.53 2.83
N ALA A 147 8.18 -12.28 4.09
CA ALA A 147 8.14 -13.28 5.15
C ALA A 147 6.72 -13.79 5.41
N ALA A 148 5.71 -12.91 5.44
CA ALA A 148 4.31 -13.31 5.57
C ALA A 148 3.91 -14.26 4.43
N MET A 149 4.24 -13.89 3.19
CA MET A 149 3.91 -14.67 2.00
C MET A 149 4.62 -16.02 1.94
N TYR A 150 5.88 -16.06 2.36
CA TYR A 150 6.69 -17.27 2.40
C TYR A 150 6.17 -18.25 3.46
N ASN A 151 5.85 -17.75 4.66
CA ASN A 151 5.37 -18.59 5.77
C ASN A 151 3.96 -19.12 5.53
N TYR A 152 3.12 -18.39 4.79
CA TYR A 152 1.72 -18.72 4.56
C TYR A 152 1.38 -18.70 3.06
N PRO A 153 1.96 -19.59 2.25
CA PRO A 153 1.78 -19.55 0.80
C PRO A 153 0.32 -19.80 0.44
N LYS A 154 -0.28 -18.87 -0.31
CA LYS A 154 -1.69 -18.87 -0.77
C LYS A 154 -2.75 -18.74 0.34
N ASP A 155 -2.37 -18.74 1.61
CA ASP A 155 -3.29 -18.50 2.72
C ASP A 155 -3.36 -16.99 3.03
N MET A 156 -4.23 -16.29 2.32
CA MET A 156 -4.41 -14.85 2.46
C MET A 156 -4.83 -14.44 3.88
N TYR A 157 -5.63 -15.28 4.55
CA TYR A 157 -6.07 -15.01 5.91
C TYR A 157 -4.87 -14.94 6.85
N SER A 158 -4.04 -16.00 6.84
CA SER A 158 -2.86 -16.08 7.70
C SER A 158 -1.79 -15.05 7.32
N GLN A 159 -1.68 -14.68 6.04
CA GLN A 159 -0.82 -13.58 5.61
C GLN A 159 -1.26 -12.23 6.20
N ILE A 160 -2.56 -11.89 6.16
CA ILE A 160 -3.08 -10.65 6.76
C ILE A 160 -2.93 -10.67 8.28
N ASP A 161 -3.25 -11.80 8.92
CA ASP A 161 -3.07 -11.99 10.36
C ASP A 161 -1.61 -11.74 10.78
N TYR A 162 -0.66 -12.32 10.05
CA TYR A 162 0.76 -12.09 10.27
C TYR A 162 1.14 -10.61 10.14
N ILE A 163 0.70 -9.93 9.08
CA ILE A 163 0.97 -8.50 8.86
C ILE A 163 0.44 -7.66 10.02
N LEU A 164 -0.79 -7.91 10.47
CA LEU A 164 -1.41 -7.15 11.56
C LEU A 164 -0.65 -7.33 12.88
N HIS A 165 -0.28 -8.56 13.23
CA HIS A 165 0.48 -8.85 14.45
C HIS A 165 1.93 -8.32 14.35
N LYS A 166 2.55 -8.42 13.18
CA LYS A 166 3.88 -7.86 12.93
C LYS A 166 3.88 -6.34 13.07
N TRP A 167 2.86 -5.66 12.53
CA TRP A 167 2.68 -4.23 12.75
C TRP A 167 2.46 -3.89 14.22
N LYS A 168 1.59 -4.62 14.93
CA LYS A 168 1.33 -4.37 16.36
C LYS A 168 2.60 -4.44 17.21
N THR A 169 3.48 -5.40 16.90
CA THR A 169 4.72 -5.62 17.66
C THR A 169 5.85 -4.66 17.28
N THR A 170 5.86 -4.11 16.07
CA THR A 170 6.91 -3.20 15.59
C THR A 170 6.55 -1.73 15.77
N SER A 171 5.25 -1.40 15.77
CA SER A 171 4.77 -0.04 15.96
C SER A 171 4.95 0.41 17.40
N ARG A 172 5.43 1.65 17.59
CA ARG A 172 5.51 2.28 18.92
C ARG A 172 4.12 2.58 19.50
N ALA A 173 3.13 2.77 18.65
CA ALA A 173 1.76 3.11 19.02
C ALA A 173 0.78 2.52 17.98
N PRO A 174 0.40 1.23 18.11
CA PRO A 174 -0.53 0.57 17.19
C PRO A 174 -1.97 1.01 17.49
N MET A 175 -2.30 2.25 17.14
CA MET A 175 -3.60 2.88 17.42
C MET A 175 -4.65 2.48 16.39
N VAL A 176 -5.91 2.45 16.83
CA VAL A 176 -7.08 2.20 15.99
C VAL A 176 -7.13 3.16 14.80
N PHE A 177 -6.84 4.45 15.04
CA PHE A 177 -6.77 5.46 14.00
C PHE A 177 -5.80 5.11 12.87
N THR A 178 -4.59 4.67 13.22
CA THR A 178 -3.56 4.31 12.24
C THR A 178 -4.00 3.13 11.37
N LEU A 179 -4.63 2.13 12.00
CA LEU A 179 -5.17 0.98 11.28
C LEU A 179 -6.33 1.37 10.37
N MET A 180 -7.25 2.22 10.83
CA MET A 180 -8.36 2.72 10.03
C MET A 180 -7.87 3.52 8.82
N LYS A 181 -6.88 4.41 8.99
CA LYS A 181 -6.26 5.13 7.87
C LYS A 181 -5.64 4.20 6.84
N ALA A 182 -4.89 3.19 7.30
CA ALA A 182 -4.32 2.20 6.39
C ALA A 182 -5.42 1.47 5.60
N LEU A 183 -6.48 1.00 6.26
CA LEU A 183 -7.60 0.30 5.60
C LEU A 183 -8.37 1.19 4.63
N GLN A 184 -8.55 2.46 4.95
CA GLN A 184 -9.16 3.44 4.05
C GLN A 184 -8.35 3.60 2.76
N HIS A 185 -7.02 3.69 2.84
CA HIS A 185 -6.15 3.79 1.66
C HIS A 185 -6.15 2.52 0.81
N VAL A 186 -6.21 1.36 1.46
CA VAL A 186 -6.24 0.06 0.78
C VAL A 186 -7.62 -0.23 0.18
N LYS A 187 -8.65 0.56 0.52
CA LYS A 187 -10.04 0.41 0.06
C LYS A 187 -10.59 -1.00 0.30
N SER A 188 -10.24 -1.58 1.44
CA SER A 188 -10.66 -2.93 1.82
C SER A 188 -11.94 -2.91 2.67
N GLY A 189 -12.63 -4.06 2.75
CA GLY A 189 -13.83 -4.22 3.59
C GLY A 189 -13.57 -4.09 5.10
N GLY A 190 -12.31 -4.14 5.53
CA GLY A 190 -11.92 -4.02 6.94
C GLY A 190 -12.28 -2.66 7.55
N MET A 191 -12.38 -1.60 6.75
CA MET A 191 -12.78 -0.27 7.24
C MET A 191 -14.20 -0.29 7.82
N SER A 192 -15.16 -0.92 7.12
CA SER A 192 -16.54 -1.02 7.59
C SER A 192 -16.65 -1.80 8.90
N TYR A 193 -15.87 -2.88 9.05
CA TYR A 193 -15.79 -3.65 10.28
C TYR A 193 -15.28 -2.81 11.47
N LEU A 194 -14.21 -2.03 11.28
CA LEU A 194 -13.70 -1.15 12.36
C LEU A 194 -14.65 -0.01 12.68
N CYS A 195 -15.29 0.58 11.67
CA CYS A 195 -16.35 1.57 11.85
C CYS A 195 -17.45 1.05 12.80
N GLU A 196 -17.89 -0.20 12.60
CA GLU A 196 -18.91 -0.84 13.43
C GLU A 196 -18.38 -1.16 14.83
N LYS A 197 -17.23 -1.85 14.92
CA LYS A 197 -16.60 -2.26 16.20
C LYS A 197 -16.35 -1.06 17.13
N TYR A 198 -15.89 0.06 16.58
CA TYR A 198 -15.53 1.25 17.35
C TYR A 198 -16.64 2.33 17.37
N ASN A 199 -17.78 2.09 16.70
CA ASN A 199 -18.91 3.04 16.57
C ASN A 199 -18.50 4.41 15.99
N VAL A 200 -17.69 4.41 14.93
CA VAL A 200 -17.04 5.60 14.37
C VAL A 200 -17.84 6.18 13.18
N CYS A 201 -18.68 5.39 12.52
CA CYS A 201 -19.36 5.77 11.27
C CYS A 201 -20.90 5.80 11.40
N ALA A 202 -21.43 5.80 12.62
CA ALA A 202 -22.86 5.86 12.92
C ALA A 202 -23.31 7.27 13.31
N GLN A 203 -23.20 8.24 12.40
CA GLN A 203 -23.97 9.48 12.45
C GLN A 203 -24.26 9.94 11.02
N ASP A 204 -25.36 9.44 10.46
CA ASP A 204 -26.23 10.14 9.51
C ASP A 204 -27.49 9.27 9.30
N LYS A 205 -28.35 9.29 10.33
CA LYS A 205 -29.78 8.99 10.19
C LYS A 205 -30.53 10.12 10.89
N VAL A 206 -30.76 11.21 10.16
CA VAL A 206 -31.88 12.14 10.39
C VAL A 206 -32.54 12.37 9.04
#